data_AF-A0A354R9I2-F1
#
_entry.id   AF-A0A354R9I2-F1
#
_cell.length_a   1.000
_cell.length_b   1.000
_cell.length_c   1.000
_cell.angle_alpha   90.00
_cell.angle_beta   90.00
_cell.angle_gamma   90.00
#
_symmetry.space_group_name_H-M   'P 1'
#
loop_
_entity.id
_entity.type
_entity.pdbx_description
1 polymer ?
#
loop_
_entity_poly.entity_id
_entity_poly.type
_entity_poly.pdbx_seq_one_letter_code
_entity_poly.pdbx_strand_id
1 'polypeptide(L)'
;MSKVFSDFSQLSKSLFKKAPDQTDAKPAPAPVKSTDAEALAYFKRPTAKAPNAAASSPEKAQIDALKAEIAALKAANAAAATEATRLRNACETASAALEDAKKEIARLKGTCGQLQGDLRKAQASASEPREGVPGQQTDGSVGAPAPGKGLLAVPAGHAELFPGETRETVIASLAAAQLAAQQGGRERRAAILADVLRANPSSGELERRREKIKQIMKDSGYYTDPKELASLGIQLISGRTHWKLQYGDVRAPIAKTPSDFRASLNIAADLANRFF
;
A
#
# COMPACT_ATOMS: atom_id res chain seq x y z
N MET A 1 -11.64 -2.51 22.91
CA MET A 1 -11.62 -1.18 23.55
C MET A 1 -11.90 -0.13 22.49
N SER A 2 -13.15 0.34 22.44
CA SER A 2 -13.66 1.34 21.51
C SER A 2 -13.25 2.74 21.95
N LYS A 3 -12.48 3.47 21.14
CA LYS A 3 -12.30 4.92 21.31
C LYS A 3 -13.33 5.63 20.43
N VAL A 4 -14.39 6.11 21.07
CA VAL A 4 -15.36 7.03 20.50
C VAL A 4 -14.69 8.41 20.45
N PHE A 5 -14.53 8.98 19.26
CA PHE A 5 -14.07 10.35 19.07
C PHE A 5 -15.23 11.30 19.35
N SER A 6 -15.32 11.79 20.58
CA SER A 6 -16.30 12.77 21.03
C SER A 6 -15.60 14.04 21.52
N ASP A 7 -14.82 14.68 20.65
CA ASP A 7 -14.23 15.97 20.99
C ASP A 7 -14.11 16.89 19.75
N PHE A 8 -15.19 17.60 19.46
CA PHE A 8 -15.27 18.60 18.38
C PHE A 8 -14.53 19.91 18.74
N SER A 9 -13.93 19.99 19.93
CA SER A 9 -13.18 21.18 20.40
C SER A 9 -11.82 21.37 19.70
N GLN A 10 -11.34 20.37 18.95
CA GLN A 10 -10.05 20.40 18.26
C GLN A 10 -10.12 20.89 16.81
N LEU A 11 -11.31 21.21 16.28
CA LEU A 11 -11.44 21.81 14.96
C LEU A 11 -11.07 23.29 15.01
N SER A 12 -10.10 23.69 14.18
CA SER A 12 -9.61 25.06 14.12
C SER A 12 -10.73 26.03 13.72
N LYS A 13 -10.80 27.17 14.41
CA LYS A 13 -11.77 28.26 14.15
C LYS A 13 -11.73 28.82 12.71
N SER A 14 -10.75 28.42 11.90
CA SER A 14 -10.60 28.79 10.50
C SER A 14 -11.60 28.11 9.53
N LEU A 15 -12.40 27.15 10.00
CA LEU A 15 -13.41 26.46 9.18
C LEU A 15 -14.79 27.13 9.17
N PHE A 16 -15.04 28.12 10.02
CA PHE A 16 -16.29 28.90 10.00
C PHE A 16 -16.07 30.20 9.20
N LYS A 17 -16.53 30.22 7.94
CA LYS A 17 -16.64 31.45 7.15
C LYS A 17 -17.55 32.45 7.87
N LYS A 18 -17.02 33.64 8.14
CA LYS A 18 -17.76 34.80 8.65
C LYS A 18 -18.90 35.17 7.67
N ALA A 19 -20.14 35.21 8.16
CA ALA A 19 -21.26 35.78 7.41
C ALA A 19 -21.07 37.30 7.26
N PRO A 20 -21.46 37.92 6.12
CA PRO A 20 -21.35 39.36 5.95
C PRO A 20 -22.39 40.11 6.78
N ASP A 21 -21.93 41.23 7.36
CA ASP A 21 -22.73 42.25 8.05
C ASP A 21 -23.97 42.64 7.25
N GLN A 22 -25.14 42.62 7.91
CA GLN A 22 -26.29 43.41 7.49
C GLN A 22 -26.42 44.61 8.44
N THR A 23 -26.16 45.78 7.87
CA THR A 23 -26.43 47.08 8.45
C THR A 23 -27.93 47.42 8.39
N ASP A 24 -28.30 48.39 9.24
CA ASP A 24 -29.46 49.29 9.12
C ASP A 24 -30.83 48.81 9.65
N ALA A 25 -30.96 48.83 10.98
CA ALA A 25 -32.27 48.95 11.65
C ALA A 25 -32.59 50.42 11.97
N LYS A 26 -33.64 50.94 11.32
CA LYS A 26 -34.27 52.26 11.52
C LYS A 26 -35.02 52.32 12.89
N PRO A 27 -35.09 53.47 13.58
CA PRO A 27 -35.61 53.51 14.95
C PRO A 27 -37.14 53.40 15.02
N ALA A 28 -37.63 52.74 16.08
CA ALA A 28 -39.05 52.55 16.38
C ALA A 28 -39.76 53.88 16.73
N PRO A 29 -41.02 54.10 16.34
CA PRO A 29 -41.80 55.24 16.81
C PRO A 29 -42.41 54.98 18.20
N ALA A 30 -42.51 56.05 19.00
CA ALA A 30 -43.03 56.07 20.37
C ALA A 30 -44.54 55.75 20.45
N PRO A 31 -45.04 55.25 21.61
CA PRO A 31 -46.44 54.86 21.75
C PRO A 31 -47.35 56.07 21.93
N VAL A 32 -48.37 56.18 21.06
CA VAL A 32 -49.46 57.17 21.19
C VAL A 32 -50.55 56.56 22.08
N LYS A 33 -50.95 57.30 23.12
CA LYS A 33 -52.06 56.95 24.02
C LYS A 33 -53.38 57.23 23.30
N SER A 34 -54.11 56.21 22.86
CA SER A 34 -55.49 56.37 22.37
C SER A 34 -56.47 56.10 23.52
N THR A 35 -57.44 57.00 23.68
CA THR A 35 -58.50 56.93 24.69
C THR A 35 -59.59 55.93 24.30
N ASP A 36 -60.22 55.31 25.31
CA ASP A 36 -61.17 54.19 25.21
C ASP A 36 -62.43 54.45 24.34
N ALA A 37 -62.63 55.69 23.87
CA ALA A 37 -63.76 56.07 23.03
C ALA A 37 -63.61 55.63 21.55
N GLU A 38 -62.40 55.49 21.03
CA GLU A 38 -62.17 54.99 19.66
C GLU A 38 -62.31 53.47 19.54
N ALA A 39 -62.04 52.73 20.62
CA ALA A 39 -62.16 51.27 20.65
C ALA A 39 -63.62 50.79 20.48
N LEU A 40 -64.59 51.57 20.94
CA LEU A 40 -66.02 51.25 20.86
C LEU A 40 -66.66 51.58 19.49
N ALA A 41 -66.01 52.39 18.66
CA ALA A 41 -66.49 52.69 17.31
C ALA A 41 -66.19 51.55 16.31
N TYR A 42 -65.20 50.70 16.61
CA TYR A 42 -64.79 49.59 15.75
C TYR A 42 -65.84 48.45 15.67
N PHE A 43 -66.60 48.24 16.74
CA PHE A 43 -67.58 47.13 16.83
C PHE A 43 -68.95 47.42 16.20
N LYS A 44 -69.21 48.64 15.70
CA LYS A 44 -70.54 49.04 15.17
C LYS A 44 -70.64 49.11 13.65
N ARG A 45 -69.67 48.57 12.91
CA ARG A 45 -69.75 48.53 11.44
C ARG A 45 -70.47 47.25 10.98
N PRO A 46 -71.53 47.35 10.15
CA PRO A 46 -72.26 46.17 9.69
C PRO A 46 -71.32 45.28 8.85
N THR A 47 -71.35 43.98 9.13
CA THR A 47 -70.54 42.95 8.48
C THR A 47 -70.94 42.81 7.02
N ALA A 48 -70.28 43.58 6.15
CA ALA A 48 -70.27 43.29 4.73
C ALA A 48 -69.65 41.90 4.55
N LYS A 49 -70.49 40.98 4.06
CA LYS A 49 -70.16 39.61 3.66
C LYS A 49 -68.85 39.62 2.86
N ALA A 50 -67.76 39.16 3.47
CA ALA A 50 -66.48 39.02 2.79
C ALA A 50 -66.63 37.97 1.67
N PRO A 51 -66.13 38.24 0.45
CA PRO A 51 -66.07 37.22 -0.57
C PRO A 51 -65.11 36.14 -0.10
N ASN A 52 -65.60 34.91 -0.08
CA ASN A 52 -64.83 33.71 0.20
C ASN A 52 -63.84 33.52 -0.97
N ALA A 53 -62.64 34.09 -0.86
CA ALA A 53 -61.62 34.01 -1.91
C ALA A 53 -60.22 33.83 -1.29
N ALA A 54 -59.73 32.59 -1.39
CA ALA A 54 -58.33 32.26 -1.71
C ALA A 54 -57.19 32.53 -0.72
N ALA A 55 -57.40 32.60 0.60
CA ALA A 55 -56.28 32.59 1.56
C ALA A 55 -55.67 31.18 1.82
N SER A 56 -56.28 30.09 1.33
CA SER A 56 -55.87 28.71 1.67
C SER A 56 -54.82 28.07 0.76
N SER A 57 -54.30 28.79 -0.25
CA SER A 57 -53.42 28.20 -1.27
C SER A 57 -51.93 28.11 -0.87
N PRO A 58 -51.29 29.15 -0.29
CA PRO A 58 -49.84 29.10 -0.03
C PRO A 58 -49.47 28.23 1.19
N GLU A 59 -50.25 28.30 2.28
CA GLU A 59 -49.98 27.49 3.49
C GLU A 59 -50.23 26.00 3.24
N LYS A 60 -51.26 25.64 2.47
CA LYS A 60 -51.50 24.24 2.08
C LYS A 60 -50.37 23.72 1.19
N ALA A 61 -49.92 24.51 0.22
CA ALA A 61 -48.78 24.15 -0.61
C ALA A 61 -47.50 23.96 0.22
N GLN A 62 -47.29 24.79 1.24
CA GLN A 62 -46.14 24.68 2.15
C GLN A 62 -46.23 23.43 3.05
N ILE A 63 -47.41 23.11 3.56
CA ILE A 63 -47.67 21.89 4.33
C ILE A 63 -47.44 20.63 3.47
N ASP A 64 -47.90 20.65 2.21
CA ASP A 64 -47.74 19.49 1.32
C ASP A 64 -46.28 19.33 0.86
N ALA A 65 -45.54 20.43 0.68
CA ALA A 65 -44.09 20.40 0.46
C ALA A 65 -43.34 19.80 1.66
N LEU A 66 -43.67 20.22 2.89
CA LEU A 66 -43.07 19.66 4.11
C LEU A 66 -43.41 18.17 4.29
N LYS A 67 -44.62 17.74 3.96
CA LYS A 67 -44.98 16.31 3.98
C LYS A 67 -44.17 15.51 2.96
N ALA A 68 -43.96 16.05 1.76
CA ALA A 68 -43.13 15.41 0.75
C ALA A 68 -41.66 15.29 1.21
N GLU A 69 -41.12 16.33 1.84
CA GLU A 69 -39.78 16.32 2.42
C GLU A 69 -39.64 15.30 3.55
N ILE A 70 -40.61 15.23 4.48
CA ILE A 70 -40.64 14.21 5.54
C ILE A 70 -40.70 12.80 4.95
N ALA A 71 -41.49 12.58 3.90
CA ALA A 71 -41.55 11.30 3.22
C ALA A 71 -40.21 10.93 2.57
N ALA A 72 -39.55 11.89 1.92
CA ALA A 72 -38.23 11.70 1.33
C ALA A 72 -37.16 11.39 2.40
N LEU A 73 -37.15 12.12 3.52
CA LEU A 73 -36.24 11.88 4.64
C LEU A 73 -36.46 10.51 5.28
N LYS A 74 -37.72 10.07 5.41
CA LYS A 74 -38.04 8.71 5.90
C LYS A 74 -37.52 7.63 4.95
N ALA A 75 -37.67 7.82 3.63
CA ALA A 75 -37.15 6.89 2.64
C ALA A 75 -35.61 6.85 2.67
N ALA A 76 -34.95 8.01 2.78
CA ALA A 76 -33.49 8.10 2.91
C ALA A 76 -32.99 7.42 4.19
N ASN A 77 -33.66 7.60 5.33
CA ASN A 77 -33.32 6.92 6.58
C ASN A 77 -33.51 5.40 6.50
N ALA A 78 -34.56 4.93 5.82
CA ALA A 78 -34.78 3.50 5.59
C ALA A 78 -33.65 2.92 4.72
N ALA A 79 -33.27 3.60 3.64
CA ALA A 79 -32.15 3.19 2.79
C ALA A 79 -30.82 3.17 3.57
N ALA A 80 -30.54 4.20 4.37
CA ALA A 80 -29.36 4.27 5.21
C ALA A 80 -29.32 3.13 6.25
N ALA A 81 -30.46 2.75 6.83
CA ALA A 81 -30.55 1.62 7.75
C ALA A 81 -30.26 0.28 7.04
N THR A 82 -30.75 0.10 5.82
CA THR A 82 -30.44 -1.11 5.03
C THR A 82 -28.95 -1.18 4.68
N GLU A 83 -28.31 -0.07 4.32
CA GLU A 83 -26.87 -0.05 4.03
C GLU A 83 -26.04 -0.30 5.30
N ALA A 84 -26.45 0.27 6.45
CA ALA A 84 -25.78 0.03 7.72
C ALA A 84 -25.81 -1.46 8.12
N THR A 85 -26.94 -2.15 7.91
CA THR A 85 -27.03 -3.60 8.17
C THR A 85 -26.18 -4.42 7.20
N ARG A 86 -26.17 -4.08 5.91
CA ARG A 86 -25.30 -4.70 4.91
C ARG A 86 -23.82 -4.56 5.28
N LEU A 87 -23.38 -3.35 5.62
CA LEU A 87 -22.00 -3.08 6.03
C LEU A 87 -21.62 -3.81 7.31
N ARG A 88 -22.54 -3.91 8.28
CA ARG A 88 -22.32 -4.69 9.50
C ARG A 88 -22.07 -6.16 9.20
N ASN A 89 -22.92 -6.77 8.38
CA ASN A 89 -22.77 -8.16 7.97
C ASN A 89 -21.46 -8.37 7.20
N ALA A 90 -21.10 -7.44 6.30
CA ALA A 90 -19.82 -7.49 5.59
C ALA A 90 -18.62 -7.43 6.56
N CYS A 91 -18.64 -6.53 7.54
CA CYS A 91 -17.61 -6.45 8.57
C CYS A 91 -17.51 -7.74 9.40
N GLU A 92 -18.64 -8.36 9.76
CA GLU A 92 -18.67 -9.63 10.49
C GLU A 92 -18.02 -10.74 9.66
N THR A 93 -18.41 -10.89 8.39
CA THR A 93 -17.80 -11.89 7.49
C THR A 93 -16.29 -11.66 7.30
N ALA A 94 -15.86 -10.40 7.14
CA ALA A 94 -14.45 -10.06 7.00
C ALA A 94 -13.65 -10.36 8.27
N SER A 95 -14.23 -10.12 9.45
CA SER A 95 -13.59 -10.43 10.73
C SER A 95 -13.45 -11.94 10.95
N ALA A 96 -14.46 -12.74 10.58
CA ALA A 96 -14.37 -14.20 10.61
C ALA A 96 -13.26 -14.72 9.68
N ALA A 97 -13.20 -14.23 8.44
CA ALA A 97 -12.16 -14.61 7.48
C ALA A 97 -10.76 -14.25 7.98
N LEU A 98 -10.61 -13.13 8.68
CA LEU A 98 -9.34 -12.70 9.28
C LEU A 98 -8.90 -13.64 10.41
N GLU A 99 -9.82 -14.10 11.25
CA GLU A 99 -9.51 -15.08 12.29
C GLU A 99 -9.12 -16.45 11.70
N ASP A 100 -9.76 -16.88 10.62
CA ASP A 100 -9.36 -18.12 9.94
C ASP A 100 -7.99 -17.99 9.27
N ALA A 101 -7.69 -16.84 8.66
CA ALA A 101 -6.35 -16.57 8.12
C ALA A 101 -5.27 -16.57 9.23
N LYS A 102 -5.56 -16.05 10.42
CA LYS A 102 -4.65 -16.11 11.57
C LYS A 102 -4.37 -17.55 12.02
N LYS A 103 -5.39 -18.39 12.08
CA LYS A 103 -5.23 -19.83 12.40
C LYS A 103 -4.33 -20.51 11.37
N GLU A 104 -4.53 -20.21 10.08
CA GLU A 104 -3.70 -20.79 9.02
C GLU A 104 -2.24 -20.32 9.09
N ILE A 105 -1.99 -19.04 9.38
CA ILE A 105 -0.63 -18.54 9.64
C ILE A 105 0.02 -19.27 10.81
N ALA A 106 -0.72 -19.52 11.90
CA ALA A 106 -0.21 -20.26 13.05
C ALA A 106 0.13 -21.71 12.68
N ARG A 107 -0.74 -22.37 11.90
CA ARG A 107 -0.50 -23.72 11.37
C ARG A 107 0.78 -23.79 10.53
N LEU A 108 0.92 -22.87 9.57
CA LEU A 108 2.08 -22.80 8.67
C LEU A 108 3.38 -22.51 9.42
N LYS A 109 3.35 -21.64 10.44
CA LYS A 109 4.51 -21.41 11.31
C LYS A 109 4.92 -22.68 12.05
N GLY A 110 3.95 -23.46 12.55
CA GLY A 110 4.20 -24.75 13.18
C GLY A 110 4.88 -25.74 12.22
N THR A 111 4.36 -25.89 11.00
CA THR A 111 4.95 -26.78 9.98
C THR A 111 6.35 -26.33 9.57
N CYS A 112 6.59 -25.03 9.42
CA CYS A 112 7.93 -24.52 9.12
C CYS A 112 8.92 -24.83 10.24
N GLY A 113 8.50 -24.71 11.51
CA GLY A 113 9.33 -25.08 12.66
C GLY A 113 9.69 -26.57 12.69
N GLN A 114 8.72 -27.45 12.38
CA GLN A 114 8.95 -28.89 12.27
C GLN A 114 9.96 -29.22 11.16
N LEU A 115 9.74 -28.69 9.96
CA LEU A 115 10.66 -28.89 8.82
C LEU A 115 12.07 -28.36 9.11
N GLN A 116 12.20 -27.22 9.79
CA GLN A 116 13.50 -26.72 10.23
C GLN A 116 14.17 -27.65 11.25
N GLY A 117 13.40 -28.22 12.17
CA GLY A 117 13.90 -29.21 13.13
C GLY A 117 14.37 -30.50 12.45
N ASP A 118 13.60 -31.00 11.50
CA ASP A 118 13.95 -32.20 10.72
C ASP A 118 15.18 -31.95 9.83
N LEU A 119 15.29 -30.76 9.22
CA LEU A 119 16.49 -30.35 8.49
C LEU A 119 17.73 -30.36 9.40
N ARG A 120 17.62 -29.80 10.62
CA ARG A 120 18.73 -29.80 11.59
C ARG A 120 19.11 -31.21 12.01
N LYS A 121 18.14 -32.10 12.25
CA LYS A 121 18.40 -33.51 12.57
C LYS A 121 19.09 -34.23 11.40
N ALA A 122 18.62 -34.03 10.18
CA ALA A 122 19.23 -34.60 8.98
C ALA A 122 20.68 -34.11 8.82
N GLN A 123 20.92 -32.81 9.03
CA GLN A 123 22.27 -32.23 9.01
C GLN A 123 23.18 -32.81 10.10
N ALA A 124 22.66 -33.02 11.32
CA ALA A 124 23.40 -33.66 12.42
C ALA A 124 23.74 -35.12 12.09
N SER A 125 22.79 -35.90 11.57
CA SER A 125 23.03 -37.29 11.15
C SER A 125 23.98 -37.43 9.96
N ALA A 126 24.11 -36.39 9.13
CA ALA A 126 25.08 -36.34 8.04
C ALA A 126 26.49 -35.91 8.50
N SER A 127 26.62 -35.39 9.72
CA SER A 127 27.89 -34.93 10.30
C SER A 127 28.45 -35.86 11.38
N GLU A 128 27.74 -36.94 11.73
CA GLU A 128 28.35 -38.02 12.52
C GLU A 128 29.45 -38.74 11.71
N PRO A 129 30.65 -38.96 12.28
CA PRO A 129 31.72 -39.69 11.61
C PRO A 129 31.29 -41.14 11.41
N ARG A 130 31.27 -41.61 10.16
CA ARG A 130 31.23 -43.04 9.87
C ARG A 130 32.53 -43.68 10.36
N GLU A 131 32.55 -44.12 11.62
CA GLU A 131 33.62 -44.97 12.12
C GLU A 131 33.47 -46.38 11.54
N GLY A 132 34.50 -46.81 10.81
CA GLY A 132 34.84 -48.23 10.66
C GLY A 132 34.74 -48.81 9.24
N VAL A 133 35.77 -48.60 8.41
CA VAL A 133 36.47 -49.66 7.66
C VAL A 133 37.92 -49.20 7.40
N PRO A 134 38.97 -49.92 7.87
CA PRO A 134 40.34 -49.55 7.58
C PRO A 134 40.85 -50.23 6.30
N GLY A 135 41.49 -49.42 5.45
CA GLY A 135 42.60 -49.87 4.60
C GLY A 135 42.23 -50.48 3.25
N GLN A 136 42.35 -49.69 2.19
CA GLN A 136 43.26 -50.05 1.09
C GLN A 136 43.63 -48.81 0.29
N GLN A 137 44.93 -48.52 0.32
CA GLN A 137 45.62 -47.60 -0.56
C GLN A 137 45.50 -48.13 -1.99
N THR A 138 45.00 -47.30 -2.90
CA THR A 138 45.39 -47.35 -4.30
C THR A 138 45.70 -45.93 -4.74
N ASP A 139 46.98 -45.75 -5.07
CA ASP A 139 47.52 -44.65 -5.86
C ASP A 139 46.65 -44.35 -7.08
N GLY A 140 46.56 -43.07 -7.43
CA GLY A 140 46.09 -42.62 -8.74
C GLY A 140 44.61 -42.26 -8.84
N SER A 141 44.21 -41.14 -8.25
CA SER A 141 43.11 -40.35 -8.83
C SER A 141 43.34 -38.87 -8.55
N VAL A 142 43.34 -38.08 -9.63
CA VAL A 142 43.25 -36.63 -9.66
C VAL A 142 42.40 -36.13 -8.50
N GLY A 143 42.99 -35.34 -7.62
CA GLY A 143 42.36 -34.90 -6.37
C GLY A 143 40.94 -34.39 -6.61
N ALA A 144 39.97 -35.19 -6.16
CA ALA A 144 38.63 -34.71 -5.94
C ALA A 144 38.74 -33.55 -4.93
N PRO A 145 38.28 -32.34 -5.27
CA PRO A 145 38.30 -31.25 -4.30
C PRO A 145 37.44 -31.68 -3.12
N ALA A 146 37.94 -31.41 -1.91
CA ALA A 146 37.23 -31.65 -0.66
C ALA A 146 35.75 -31.22 -0.75
N PRO A 147 34.82 -31.85 -0.01
CA PRO A 147 33.45 -31.38 0.13
C PRO A 147 33.44 -30.07 0.94
N GLY A 148 33.93 -29.00 0.34
CA GLY A 148 34.21 -27.72 0.99
C GLY A 148 33.80 -26.60 0.05
N LYS A 149 32.63 -26.02 0.34
CA LYS A 149 31.98 -24.90 -0.36
C LYS A 149 31.60 -25.22 -1.81
N GLY A 150 30.35 -25.66 -1.99
CA GLY A 150 29.76 -25.82 -3.32
C GLY A 150 29.81 -24.54 -4.15
N LEU A 151 29.63 -24.65 -5.46
CA LEU A 151 29.66 -23.54 -6.43
C LEU A 151 28.73 -22.36 -6.04
N LEU A 152 27.69 -22.63 -5.25
CA LEU A 152 26.68 -21.67 -4.80
C LEU A 152 26.81 -21.34 -3.31
N ALA A 153 27.92 -21.71 -2.66
CA ALA A 153 28.18 -21.29 -1.29
C ALA A 153 28.43 -19.79 -1.24
N VAL A 154 27.82 -19.11 -0.26
CA VAL A 154 28.02 -17.68 -0.04
C VAL A 154 29.51 -17.40 0.18
N PRO A 155 30.14 -16.55 -0.64
CA PRO A 155 31.57 -16.26 -0.51
C PRO A 155 31.88 -15.60 0.83
N ALA A 156 33.00 -15.97 1.44
CA ALA A 156 33.41 -15.39 2.72
C ALA A 156 33.60 -13.87 2.58
N GLY A 157 32.94 -13.09 3.43
CA GLY A 157 32.98 -11.63 3.42
C GLY A 157 31.81 -10.94 2.71
N HIS A 158 30.95 -11.68 1.99
CA HIS A 158 29.75 -11.11 1.36
C HIS A 158 28.53 -11.71 2.05
N ALA A 159 27.76 -10.89 2.77
CA ALA A 159 26.48 -11.32 3.30
C ALA A 159 25.41 -11.18 2.21
N GLU A 160 24.51 -12.16 2.11
CA GLU A 160 23.36 -12.03 1.22
C GLU A 160 22.45 -10.89 1.72
N LEU A 161 22.21 -9.91 0.85
CA LEU A 161 21.30 -8.80 1.06
C LEU A 161 19.84 -9.22 0.88
N PHE A 162 19.63 -10.35 0.19
CA PHE A 162 18.33 -10.99 0.04
C PHE A 162 18.43 -12.50 -0.11
N PRO A 163 17.35 -13.25 0.20
CA PRO A 163 17.38 -14.70 0.19
C PRO A 163 17.81 -15.25 -1.17
N GLY A 164 18.92 -15.98 -1.20
CA GLY A 164 19.41 -16.64 -2.41
C GLY A 164 20.06 -15.69 -3.42
N GLU A 165 20.51 -14.51 -3.00
CA GLU A 165 21.21 -13.55 -3.87
C GLU A 165 22.34 -14.21 -4.67
N THR A 166 23.20 -14.98 -4.00
CA THR A 166 24.33 -15.66 -4.67
C THR A 166 23.83 -16.57 -5.79
N ARG A 167 22.76 -17.33 -5.52
CA ARG A 167 22.17 -18.27 -6.47
C ARG A 167 21.53 -17.54 -7.66
N GLU A 168 20.74 -16.50 -7.41
CA GLU A 168 20.08 -15.73 -8.47
C GLU A 168 21.10 -15.04 -9.37
N THR A 169 22.16 -14.44 -8.80
CA THR A 169 23.22 -13.77 -9.55
C THR A 169 23.99 -14.75 -10.44
N VAL A 170 24.28 -15.95 -9.94
CA VAL A 170 24.92 -17.00 -10.74
C VAL A 170 24.00 -17.47 -11.87
N ILE A 171 22.72 -17.71 -11.59
CA ILE A 171 21.74 -18.11 -12.61
C ILE A 171 21.60 -17.03 -13.69
N ALA A 172 21.49 -15.76 -13.30
CA ALA A 172 21.41 -14.64 -14.24
C ALA A 172 22.67 -14.53 -15.11
N SER A 173 23.85 -14.75 -14.52
CA SER A 173 25.13 -14.77 -15.26
C SER A 173 25.20 -15.92 -16.27
N LEU A 174 24.72 -17.11 -15.88
CA LEU A 174 24.64 -18.27 -16.77
C LEU A 174 23.64 -18.06 -17.91
N ALA A 175 22.50 -17.42 -17.65
CA ALA A 175 21.52 -17.06 -18.67
C ALA A 175 22.10 -16.05 -19.68
N ALA A 176 22.81 -15.03 -19.22
CA ALA A 176 23.52 -14.10 -20.10
C ALA A 176 24.60 -14.82 -20.94
N ALA A 177 25.36 -15.74 -20.32
CA ALA A 177 26.35 -16.55 -21.02
C ALA A 177 25.73 -17.51 -22.05
N GLN A 178 24.54 -18.05 -21.78
CA GLN A 178 23.78 -18.88 -22.72
C GLN A 178 23.38 -18.05 -23.95
N LEU A 179 22.81 -16.87 -23.73
CA LEU A 179 22.39 -15.97 -24.80
C LEU A 179 23.58 -15.55 -25.68
N ALA A 180 24.71 -15.18 -25.05
CA ALA A 180 25.94 -14.85 -25.78
C ALA A 180 26.50 -16.06 -26.56
N ALA A 181 26.38 -17.28 -26.03
CA ALA A 181 26.79 -18.49 -26.72
C ALA A 181 25.91 -18.79 -27.94
N GLN A 182 24.59 -18.56 -27.84
CA GLN A 182 23.66 -18.69 -28.98
C GLN A 182 23.97 -17.67 -30.08
N GLN A 183 24.14 -16.40 -29.72
CA GLN A 183 24.48 -15.32 -30.67
C GLN A 183 25.83 -15.55 -31.35
N GLY A 184 26.79 -16.17 -30.64
CA GLY A 184 28.10 -16.52 -31.17
C GLY A 184 28.18 -17.88 -31.88
N GLY A 185 27.06 -18.57 -32.14
CA GLY A 185 27.04 -19.85 -32.84
C GLY A 185 27.68 -21.03 -32.08
N ARG A 186 27.84 -20.93 -30.75
CA ARG A 186 28.46 -21.97 -29.92
C ARG A 186 27.41 -22.94 -29.39
N GLU A 187 26.81 -23.71 -30.30
CA GLU A 187 25.63 -24.54 -30.04
C GLU A 187 25.80 -25.50 -28.84
N ARG A 188 26.92 -26.24 -28.78
CA ARG A 188 27.18 -27.16 -27.66
C ARG A 188 27.24 -26.44 -26.31
N ARG A 189 27.88 -25.27 -26.26
CA ARG A 189 27.97 -24.46 -25.03
C ARG A 189 26.58 -23.94 -24.64
N ALA A 190 25.80 -23.46 -25.61
CA ALA A 190 24.44 -22.99 -25.39
C ALA A 190 23.52 -24.11 -24.87
N ALA A 191 23.63 -25.33 -25.42
CA ALA A 191 22.86 -26.50 -24.99
C ALA A 191 23.18 -26.90 -23.55
N ILE A 192 24.48 -27.01 -23.20
CA ILE A 192 24.91 -27.33 -21.83
C ILE A 192 24.39 -26.27 -20.85
N LEU A 193 24.51 -24.99 -21.18
CA LEU A 193 24.01 -23.91 -20.31
C LEU A 193 22.48 -23.95 -20.18
N ALA A 194 21.76 -24.28 -21.25
CA ALA A 194 20.31 -24.43 -21.21
C ALA A 194 19.88 -25.60 -20.30
N ASP A 195 20.60 -26.72 -20.32
CA ASP A 195 20.31 -27.87 -19.46
C ASP A 195 20.59 -27.53 -17.98
N VAL A 196 21.70 -26.84 -17.69
CA VAL A 196 22.03 -26.39 -16.33
C VAL A 196 20.97 -25.43 -15.80
N LEU A 197 20.51 -24.47 -16.62
CA LEU A 197 19.45 -23.53 -16.24
C LEU A 197 18.11 -24.24 -16.01
N ARG A 198 17.79 -25.24 -16.83
CA ARG A 198 16.56 -26.06 -16.67
C ARG A 198 16.57 -26.84 -15.35
N ALA A 199 17.72 -27.36 -14.95
CA ALA A 199 17.89 -28.06 -13.68
C ALA A 199 17.87 -27.10 -12.46
N ASN A 200 18.14 -25.81 -12.67
CA ASN A 200 18.27 -24.81 -11.62
C ASN A 200 17.36 -23.60 -11.88
N PRO A 201 16.03 -23.74 -11.65
CA PRO A 201 15.10 -22.65 -11.89
C PRO A 201 15.39 -21.46 -10.96
N SER A 202 15.33 -20.24 -11.51
CA SER A 202 15.42 -19.02 -10.71
C SER A 202 14.20 -18.89 -9.80
N SER A 203 14.42 -18.30 -8.63
CA SER A 203 13.36 -17.84 -7.72
C SER A 203 12.67 -16.59 -8.28
N GLY A 204 13.34 -15.84 -9.16
CA GLY A 204 12.84 -14.61 -9.75
C GLY A 204 12.88 -13.41 -8.80
N GLU A 205 13.53 -13.55 -7.64
CA GLU A 205 13.66 -12.48 -6.66
C GLU A 205 14.54 -11.34 -7.17
N LEU A 206 15.59 -11.66 -7.94
CA LEU A 206 16.45 -10.67 -8.58
C LEU A 206 15.66 -9.83 -9.61
N GLU A 207 14.93 -10.50 -10.50
CA GLU A 207 14.07 -9.85 -11.50
C GLU A 207 12.96 -9.02 -10.85
N ARG A 208 12.27 -9.55 -9.83
CA ARG A 208 11.27 -8.79 -9.06
C ARG A 208 11.84 -7.52 -8.47
N ARG A 209 13.07 -7.58 -7.93
CA ARG A 209 13.75 -6.40 -7.38
C ARG A 209 14.11 -5.39 -8.47
N ARG A 210 14.63 -5.85 -9.61
CA ARG A 210 14.91 -5.01 -10.79
C ARG A 210 13.65 -4.34 -11.32
N GLU A 211 12.55 -5.07 -11.43
CA GLU A 211 11.24 -4.54 -11.83
C GLU A 211 10.72 -3.53 -10.82
N LYS A 212 10.88 -3.80 -9.52
CA LYS A 212 10.47 -2.87 -8.46
C LYS A 212 11.28 -1.57 -8.51
N ILE A 213 12.58 -1.60 -8.77
CA ILE A 213 13.36 -0.36 -9.03
C ILE A 213 12.77 0.39 -10.24
N LYS A 214 12.51 -0.30 -11.35
CA LYS A 214 11.91 0.33 -12.55
C LYS A 214 10.55 0.95 -12.25
N GLN A 215 9.71 0.27 -11.48
CA GLN A 215 8.39 0.75 -11.10
C GLN A 215 8.47 1.97 -10.19
N ILE A 216 9.32 1.94 -9.16
CA ILE A 216 9.58 3.11 -8.29
C ILE A 216 10.03 4.31 -9.12
N MET A 217 10.97 4.13 -10.05
CA MET A 217 11.44 5.23 -10.90
C MET A 217 10.33 5.74 -11.84
N LYS A 218 9.47 4.85 -12.34
CA LYS A 218 8.32 5.19 -13.19
C LYS A 218 7.27 6.01 -12.42
N ASP A 219 6.93 5.59 -11.20
CA ASP A 219 5.92 6.23 -10.36
C ASP A 219 6.43 7.56 -9.80
N SER A 220 7.73 7.66 -9.55
CA SER A 220 8.38 8.88 -9.07
C SER A 220 8.39 10.03 -10.10
N GLY A 221 8.25 9.73 -11.39
CA GLY A 221 8.15 10.71 -12.46
C GLY A 221 9.35 11.66 -12.50
N TYR A 222 9.14 12.91 -12.05
CA TYR A 222 10.14 13.98 -12.02
C TYR A 222 10.83 14.16 -10.66
N TYR A 223 10.46 13.39 -9.64
CA TYR A 223 11.04 13.49 -8.30
C TYR A 223 11.19 12.12 -7.66
N THR A 224 12.42 11.71 -7.40
CA THR A 224 12.71 10.40 -6.79
C THR A 224 12.72 10.49 -5.26
N ASP A 225 11.74 9.85 -4.61
CA ASP A 225 11.74 9.66 -3.15
C ASP A 225 12.62 8.45 -2.78
N PRO A 226 13.74 8.64 -2.06
CA PRO A 226 14.61 7.54 -1.65
C PRO A 226 13.96 6.60 -0.63
N LYS A 227 12.85 6.97 0.02
CA LYS A 227 12.14 6.09 0.97
C LYS A 227 11.57 4.85 0.29
N GLU A 228 11.14 4.96 -0.96
CA GLU A 228 10.58 3.82 -1.69
C GLU A 228 11.67 2.78 -2.00
N LEU A 229 12.90 3.23 -2.24
CA LEU A 229 14.07 2.39 -2.46
C LEU A 229 14.55 1.69 -1.18
N ALA A 230 14.27 2.26 0.00
CA ALA A 230 14.58 1.62 1.29
C ALA A 230 13.90 0.26 1.46
N SER A 231 12.73 0.06 0.82
CA SER A 231 12.02 -1.23 0.82
C SER A 231 12.80 -2.38 0.16
N LEU A 232 13.83 -2.06 -0.63
CA LEU A 232 14.70 -3.02 -1.30
C LEU A 232 16.03 -3.25 -0.57
N GLY A 233 16.25 -2.58 0.57
CA GLY A 233 17.53 -2.60 1.28
C GLY A 233 18.52 -1.54 0.80
N ILE A 234 18.10 -0.61 -0.07
CA ILE A 234 18.93 0.50 -0.54
C ILE A 234 18.88 1.63 0.49
N GLN A 235 20.03 2.00 1.03
CA GLN A 235 20.16 3.04 2.05
C GLN A 235 20.50 4.40 1.43
N LEU A 236 19.93 5.46 2.01
CA LEU A 236 20.28 6.83 1.66
C LEU A 236 21.37 7.35 2.59
N ILE A 237 22.55 7.69 2.05
CA ILE A 237 23.65 8.23 2.86
C ILE A 237 23.52 9.76 3.01
N SER A 238 23.23 10.50 1.94
CA SER A 238 23.12 11.97 1.95
C SER A 238 22.71 12.52 0.58
N GLY A 239 22.11 13.71 0.53
CA GLY A 239 21.99 14.45 -0.73
C GLY A 239 21.39 15.86 -0.63
N ARG A 240 22.12 16.88 -1.11
CA ARG A 240 21.57 18.24 -1.34
C ARG A 240 20.92 18.34 -2.72
N THR A 241 21.67 18.04 -3.78
CA THR A 241 21.20 18.07 -5.20
C THR A 241 21.11 16.68 -5.82
N HIS A 242 21.96 15.75 -5.38
CA HIS A 242 21.98 14.35 -5.78
C HIS A 242 21.83 13.47 -4.54
N TRP A 243 21.05 12.40 -4.63
CA TRP A 243 21.01 11.37 -3.60
C TRP A 243 22.19 10.42 -3.77
N LYS A 244 22.88 10.11 -2.67
CA LYS A 244 23.87 9.02 -2.62
C LYS A 244 23.19 7.79 -2.05
N LEU A 245 22.97 6.81 -2.91
CA LEU A 245 22.40 5.52 -2.55
C LEU A 245 23.52 4.51 -2.26
N GLN A 246 23.27 3.63 -1.30
CA GLN A 246 24.14 2.51 -0.94
C GLN A 246 23.36 1.21 -0.95
N TYR A 247 23.94 0.18 -1.56
CA TYR A 247 23.42 -1.18 -1.55
C TYR A 247 24.61 -2.12 -1.34
N GLY A 248 24.67 -2.76 -0.16
CA GLY A 248 25.87 -3.46 0.30
C GLY A 248 27.11 -2.54 0.26
N ASP A 249 28.12 -2.97 -0.48
CA ASP A 249 29.38 -2.23 -0.66
C ASP A 249 29.38 -1.29 -1.87
N VAL A 250 28.31 -1.29 -2.67
CA VAL A 250 28.19 -0.46 -3.87
C VAL A 250 27.49 0.86 -3.56
N ARG A 251 28.01 1.95 -4.11
CA ARG A 251 27.42 3.29 -3.99
C ARG A 251 27.12 3.87 -5.37
N ALA A 252 25.93 4.44 -5.53
CA ALA A 252 25.50 5.08 -6.77
C ALA A 252 24.88 6.46 -6.49
N PRO A 253 25.37 7.53 -7.16
CA PRO A 253 24.72 8.83 -7.12
C PRO A 253 23.53 8.86 -8.09
N ILE A 254 22.40 9.45 -7.67
CA ILE A 254 21.27 9.74 -8.55
C ILE A 254 20.83 11.20 -8.41
N ALA A 255 20.27 11.78 -9.46
CA ALA A 255 19.65 13.10 -9.38
C ALA A 255 18.34 13.05 -8.58
N LYS A 256 18.04 14.08 -7.79
CA LYS A 256 16.74 14.19 -7.10
C LYS A 256 15.59 14.39 -8.08
N THR A 257 15.86 15.19 -9.10
CA THR A 257 14.93 15.55 -10.16
C THR A 257 15.57 15.17 -11.49
N PRO A 258 15.25 14.00 -12.07
CA PRO A 258 15.67 13.67 -13.42
C PRO A 258 15.14 14.71 -14.40
N SER A 259 15.88 14.95 -15.49
CA SER A 259 15.51 15.94 -16.51
C SER A 259 14.16 15.62 -17.18
N ASP A 260 13.88 14.34 -17.38
CA ASP A 260 12.69 13.83 -18.04
C ASP A 260 12.39 12.38 -17.61
N PHE A 261 11.24 11.87 -18.06
CA PHE A 261 10.81 10.49 -17.80
C PHE A 261 11.78 9.44 -18.37
N ARG A 262 12.48 9.75 -19.47
CA ARG A 262 13.48 8.82 -20.02
C ARG A 262 14.72 8.76 -19.15
N ALA A 263 15.15 9.88 -18.58
CA ALA A 263 16.25 9.91 -17.63
C ALA A 263 15.93 9.09 -16.38
N SER A 264 14.69 9.11 -15.86
CA SER A 264 14.33 8.27 -14.70
C SER A 264 14.42 6.78 -15.02
N LEU A 265 13.99 6.34 -16.22
CA LEU A 265 14.14 4.95 -16.67
C LEU A 265 15.60 4.54 -16.89
N ASN A 266 16.43 5.44 -17.42
CA ASN A 266 17.86 5.18 -17.58
C ASN A 266 18.56 5.05 -16.22
N ILE A 267 18.21 5.91 -15.26
CA ILE A 267 18.68 5.80 -13.87
C ILE A 267 18.24 4.46 -13.27
N ALA A 268 16.99 4.03 -13.51
CA ALA A 268 16.51 2.73 -13.06
C ALA A 268 17.36 1.57 -13.59
N ALA A 269 17.70 1.61 -14.88
CA ALA A 269 18.54 0.61 -15.53
C ALA A 269 19.98 0.63 -14.98
N ASP A 270 20.57 1.82 -14.79
CA ASP A 270 21.91 1.96 -14.21
C ASP A 270 21.96 1.46 -12.76
N LEU A 271 20.96 1.79 -11.94
CA LEU A 271 20.84 1.25 -10.58
C LEU A 271 20.68 -0.27 -10.58
N ALA A 272 19.80 -0.80 -11.44
CA ALA A 272 19.58 -2.23 -11.56
C ALA A 272 20.88 -2.96 -11.93
N ASN A 273 21.67 -2.44 -12.88
CA ASN A 273 22.92 -3.06 -13.30
C ASN A 273 24.06 -2.93 -12.27
N ARG A 274 24.04 -1.88 -11.45
CA ARG A 274 25.07 -1.67 -10.42
C ARG A 274 24.81 -2.44 -9.14
N PHE A 275 23.55 -2.63 -8.78
CA PHE A 275 23.16 -3.27 -7.53
C PHE A 275 22.86 -4.77 -7.68
N PHE A 276 22.47 -5.23 -8.88
CA PHE A 276 22.00 -6.59 -9.16
C PHE A 276 22.64 -7.18 -10.41
#